data_AF-A0AAE4SJ88-F1
#
_entry.id   AF-A0AAE4SJ88-F1
#
_cell.length_a   1.000
_cell.length_b   1.000
_cell.length_c   1.000
_cell.angle_alpha   90.00
_cell.angle_beta   90.00
_cell.angle_gamma   90.00
#
_symmetry.space_group_name_H-M   'P 1'
#
loop_
_entity.id
_entity.type
_entity.pdbx_description
1 polymer ?
#
loop_
_entity_poly.entity_id
_entity_poly.type
_entity_poly.pdbx_seq_one_letter_code
_entity_poly.pdbx_strand_id
1 'polypeptide(L)'
;MAEVPLPTPTQVPVPSTDIRNAVFAGAKLDEEVTGTGEFYTDRLGVKRLTNTGRNNQFDAAQLDRANRFEQFLLSSGYVFLGDYEDGPFQFSARNQYIRYNNQYYRLNAATDVGFTTTGTDATSFANDVTHFVLMDGDTLRQNLGSGEGQLLVGSPRHLADLRGIFPGVSSRIKTLGAKWAYDGGAG
;
A
#
# COMPACT_ATOMS: atom_id res chain seq x y z
N MET A 1 -18.97 59.63 17.59
CA MET A 1 -20.24 59.65 16.82
C MET A 1 -21.14 58.58 17.40
N ALA A 2 -22.44 58.86 17.57
CA ALA A 2 -23.40 57.80 17.90
C ALA A 2 -23.50 56.83 16.70
N GLU A 3 -23.53 55.54 16.97
CA GLU A 3 -23.70 54.51 15.95
C GLU A 3 -25.14 54.57 15.40
N VAL A 4 -25.28 54.63 14.08
CA VAL A 4 -26.60 54.62 13.44
C VAL A 4 -27.10 53.18 13.40
N PRO A 5 -28.28 52.87 13.97
CA PRO A 5 -28.77 51.50 14.02
C PRO A 5 -29.04 50.94 12.62
N LEU A 6 -28.74 49.66 12.43
CA LEU A 6 -29.07 48.95 11.18
C LEU A 6 -30.59 48.94 10.94
N PRO A 7 -31.04 49.08 9.68
CA PRO A 7 -32.46 49.01 9.35
C PRO A 7 -32.99 47.59 9.59
N THR A 8 -34.26 47.49 9.98
CA THR A 8 -34.96 46.21 10.09
C THR A 8 -35.19 45.62 8.69
N PRO A 9 -34.62 44.45 8.36
CA PRO A 9 -34.80 43.82 7.05
C PRO A 9 -36.20 43.22 6.90
N THR A 10 -36.65 43.04 5.65
CA THR A 10 -37.89 42.33 5.33
C THR A 10 -37.63 40.85 5.04
N GLN A 11 -38.66 40.04 5.25
CA GLN A 11 -38.66 38.59 5.01
C GLN A 11 -38.99 38.22 3.55
N VAL A 12 -38.86 39.16 2.60
CA VAL A 12 -39.09 38.86 1.19
C VAL A 12 -38.00 37.90 0.66
N PRO A 13 -38.30 37.02 -0.30
CA PRO A 13 -37.32 36.07 -0.86
C PRO A 13 -36.04 36.73 -1.40
N VAL A 14 -34.97 35.94 -1.56
CA VAL A 14 -33.74 36.36 -2.26
C VAL A 14 -33.92 36.07 -3.76
N PRO A 15 -33.61 37.02 -4.69
CA PRO A 15 -33.06 38.36 -4.45
C PRO A 15 -34.13 39.40 -4.05
N SER A 16 -33.71 40.51 -3.45
CA SER A 16 -34.59 41.61 -3.04
C SER A 16 -34.09 42.96 -3.57
N THR A 17 -35.02 43.83 -3.99
CA THR A 17 -34.76 45.22 -4.38
C THR A 17 -35.08 46.23 -3.26
N ASP A 18 -35.53 45.78 -2.08
CA ASP A 18 -35.80 46.65 -0.93
C ASP A 18 -34.49 47.19 -0.36
N ILE A 19 -34.38 48.52 -0.24
CA ILE A 19 -33.16 49.19 0.23
C ILE A 19 -32.75 48.75 1.64
N ARG A 20 -33.71 48.42 2.51
CA ARG A 20 -33.42 47.94 3.88
C ARG A 20 -32.65 46.62 3.86
N ASN A 21 -32.99 45.75 2.91
CA ASN A 21 -32.32 44.47 2.74
C ASN A 21 -30.91 44.65 2.19
N ALA A 22 -30.72 45.58 1.25
CA ALA A 22 -29.40 45.88 0.70
C ALA A 22 -28.45 46.43 1.78
N VAL A 23 -28.90 47.39 2.59
CA VAL A 23 -28.10 47.97 3.67
C VAL A 23 -27.78 46.93 4.76
N PHE A 24 -28.78 46.16 5.20
CA PHE A 24 -28.56 45.09 6.17
C PHE A 24 -27.59 44.02 5.63
N ALA A 25 -27.75 43.59 4.37
CA ALA A 25 -26.87 42.61 3.75
C ALA A 25 -25.43 43.12 3.61
N GLY A 26 -25.23 44.43 3.35
CA GLY A 26 -23.90 45.04 3.33
C GLY A 26 -23.19 44.94 4.68
N ALA A 27 -23.89 45.23 5.78
CA ALA A 27 -23.34 45.07 7.12
C ALA A 27 -23.05 43.61 7.49
N LYS A 28 -23.89 42.68 7.03
CA LYS A 28 -23.64 41.24 7.21
C LYS A 28 -22.52 40.69 6.34
N LEU A 29 -22.25 41.30 5.18
CA LEU A 29 -21.08 40.98 4.36
C LEU A 29 -19.79 41.40 5.09
N ASP A 30 -19.78 42.56 5.74
CA ASP A 30 -18.64 42.97 6.57
C ASP A 30 -18.40 41.97 7.71
N GLU A 31 -19.45 41.55 8.42
CA GLU A 31 -19.38 40.49 9.44
C GLU A 31 -18.95 39.14 8.85
N GLU A 32 -19.42 38.75 7.66
CA GLU A 32 -18.96 37.54 6.97
C GLU A 32 -17.46 37.57 6.70
N VAL A 33 -16.95 38.70 6.21
CA VAL A 33 -15.60 38.82 5.67
C VAL A 33 -14.57 39.07 6.77
N THR A 34 -14.90 39.91 7.77
CA THR A 34 -13.96 40.36 8.81
C THR A 34 -14.28 39.79 10.20
N GLY A 35 -15.47 39.21 10.38
CA GLY A 35 -15.90 38.64 11.65
C GLY A 35 -15.10 37.41 12.06
N THR A 36 -14.80 37.33 13.35
CA THR A 36 -14.06 36.20 13.96
C THR A 36 -14.96 35.05 14.41
N GLY A 37 -16.28 35.26 14.45
CA GLY A 37 -17.25 34.20 14.74
C GLY A 37 -17.35 33.22 13.57
N GLU A 38 -17.70 31.95 13.84
CA GLU A 38 -17.85 30.95 12.78
C GLU A 38 -19.06 31.21 11.88
N PHE A 39 -20.11 31.78 12.45
CA PHE A 39 -21.37 32.00 11.77
C PHE A 39 -21.83 33.44 11.93
N TYR A 40 -22.49 33.94 10.88
CA TYR A 40 -23.34 35.11 10.95
C TYR A 40 -24.79 34.70 10.62
N THR A 41 -25.75 35.52 11.07
CA THR A 41 -27.17 35.32 10.76
C THR A 41 -27.57 36.23 9.61
N ASP A 42 -28.08 35.66 8.53
CA ASP A 42 -28.55 36.41 7.38
C ASP A 42 -29.89 37.14 7.65
N ARG A 43 -30.37 37.91 6.66
CA ARG A 43 -31.62 38.69 6.80
C ARG A 43 -32.89 37.84 6.96
N LEU A 44 -32.83 36.55 6.62
CA LEU A 44 -33.91 35.59 6.76
C LEU A 44 -33.77 34.74 8.03
N GLY A 45 -32.81 35.06 8.90
CA GLY A 45 -32.57 34.32 10.15
C GLY A 45 -31.76 33.04 9.96
N VAL A 46 -31.22 32.77 8.77
CA VAL A 46 -30.43 31.56 8.49
C VAL A 46 -28.98 31.79 8.92
N LYS A 47 -28.42 30.85 9.68
CA LYS A 47 -26.98 30.84 10.00
C LYS A 47 -26.16 30.46 8.77
N ARG A 48 -25.17 31.28 8.43
CA ARG A 48 -24.21 31.08 7.34
C ARG A 48 -22.80 31.14 7.88
N LEU A 49 -21.86 30.47 7.21
CA LEU A 49 -20.45 30.54 7.59
C LEU A 49 -19.86 31.89 7.23
N THR A 50 -19.05 32.44 8.14
CA THR A 50 -18.12 33.53 7.85
C THR A 50 -16.89 32.99 7.09
N ASN A 51 -16.01 33.88 6.64
CA ASN A 51 -14.67 33.50 6.18
C ASN A 51 -13.89 32.72 7.26
N THR A 52 -13.98 33.18 8.52
CA THR A 52 -13.36 32.49 9.66
C THR A 52 -13.90 31.07 9.81
N GLY A 53 -15.22 30.89 9.76
CA GLY A 53 -15.84 29.56 9.82
C GLY A 53 -15.42 28.65 8.66
N ARG A 54 -15.36 29.19 7.42
CA ARG A 54 -14.87 28.43 6.25
C ARG A 54 -13.41 28.00 6.41
N ASN A 55 -12.54 28.88 6.88
CA ASN A 55 -11.13 28.57 7.10
C ASN A 55 -10.95 27.50 8.17
N ASN A 56 -11.64 27.62 9.31
CA ASN A 56 -11.60 26.61 10.38
C ASN A 56 -12.02 25.23 9.87
N GLN A 57 -13.10 25.15 9.09
CA GLN A 57 -13.55 23.88 8.51
C GLN A 57 -12.54 23.32 7.51
N PHE A 58 -11.92 24.17 6.69
CA PHE A 58 -10.89 23.76 5.76
C PHE A 58 -9.66 23.19 6.49
N ASP A 59 -9.18 23.89 7.52
CA ASP A 59 -8.02 23.48 8.30
C ASP A 59 -8.27 22.17 9.05
N ALA A 60 -9.44 22.03 9.68
CA ALA A 60 -9.86 20.79 10.32
C ALA A 60 -9.91 19.63 9.31
N ALA A 61 -10.43 19.87 8.10
CA ALA A 61 -10.47 18.86 7.07
C ALA A 61 -9.07 18.49 6.53
N GLN A 62 -8.12 19.43 6.50
CA GLN A 62 -6.73 19.11 6.15
C GLN A 62 -6.03 18.30 7.22
N LEU A 63 -6.24 18.65 8.49
CA LEU A 63 -5.69 17.88 9.61
C LEU A 63 -6.23 16.44 9.60
N ASP A 64 -7.54 16.25 9.38
CA ASP A 64 -8.13 14.93 9.24
C ASP A 64 -7.49 14.13 8.10
N ARG A 65 -7.33 14.76 6.92
CA ARG A 65 -6.67 14.11 5.78
C ARG A 65 -5.22 13.72 6.09
N ALA A 66 -4.46 14.57 6.77
CA ALA A 66 -3.10 14.28 7.19
C ALA A 66 -3.05 13.09 8.15
N ASN A 67 -3.89 13.09 9.20
CA ASN A 67 -3.97 12.01 10.17
C ASN A 67 -4.33 10.67 9.53
N ARG A 68 -5.31 10.67 8.61
CA ARG A 68 -5.71 9.47 7.87
C ARG A 68 -4.60 8.96 6.96
N PHE A 69 -3.82 9.86 6.37
CA PHE A 69 -2.68 9.49 5.55
C PHE A 69 -1.55 8.87 6.40
N GLU A 70 -1.24 9.44 7.57
CA GLU A 70 -0.26 8.86 8.50
C GLU A 70 -0.67 7.46 8.97
N GLN A 71 -1.94 7.26 9.31
CA GLN A 71 -2.47 5.93 9.67
C GLN A 71 -2.39 4.94 8.50
N PHE A 72 -2.65 5.40 7.28
CA PHE A 72 -2.46 4.59 6.08
C PHE A 72 -0.99 4.18 5.92
N LEU A 73 -0.04 5.11 6.09
CA LEU A 73 1.39 4.80 6.03
C LEU A 73 1.77 3.73 7.06
N LEU A 74 1.36 3.90 8.33
CA LEU A 74 1.63 2.95 9.41
C LEU A 74 1.05 1.56 9.13
N SER A 75 -0.17 1.49 8.58
CA SER A 75 -0.83 0.21 8.26
C SER A 75 -0.37 -0.41 6.95
N SER A 76 0.27 0.36 6.06
CA SER A 76 0.75 -0.11 4.76
C SER A 76 2.11 -0.82 4.81
N GLY A 77 2.86 -0.70 5.90
CA GLY A 77 4.16 -1.36 6.08
C GLY A 77 4.04 -2.89 6.08
N TYR A 78 5.12 -3.61 5.76
CA TYR A 78 5.11 -5.07 5.79
C TYR A 78 4.93 -5.60 7.23
N VAL A 79 4.03 -6.57 7.41
CA VAL A 79 3.70 -7.16 8.71
C VAL A 79 4.18 -8.61 8.77
N PHE A 80 5.09 -8.91 9.68
CA PHE A 80 5.55 -10.28 9.91
C PHE A 80 4.53 -11.03 10.77
N LEU A 81 4.02 -12.15 10.26
CA LEU A 81 3.07 -12.99 10.99
C LEU A 81 3.77 -14.03 11.89
N GLY A 82 4.92 -14.55 11.46
CA GLY A 82 5.69 -15.55 12.20
C GLY A 82 6.45 -16.52 11.30
N ASP A 83 7.12 -17.48 11.94
CA ASP A 83 7.70 -18.64 11.27
C ASP A 83 6.58 -19.61 10.89
N TYR A 84 6.58 -20.14 9.67
CA TYR A 84 5.51 -21.01 9.16
C TYR A 84 5.19 -22.18 10.11
N GLU A 85 6.22 -22.68 10.80
CA GLU A 85 6.16 -23.73 11.81
C GLU A 85 5.31 -23.35 13.04
N ASP A 86 5.13 -22.07 13.32
CA ASP A 86 4.32 -21.52 14.42
C ASP A 86 2.85 -21.25 14.00
N GLY A 87 2.50 -21.57 12.75
CA GLY A 87 1.16 -21.37 12.20
C GLY A 87 0.07 -22.31 12.76
N PRO A 88 -1.09 -22.40 12.09
CA PRO A 88 -1.38 -21.82 10.79
C PRO A 88 -1.67 -20.31 10.84
N PHE A 89 -1.30 -19.58 9.79
CA PHE A 89 -1.54 -18.14 9.66
C PHE A 89 -2.55 -17.83 8.58
N GLN A 90 -3.46 -16.90 8.87
CA GLN A 90 -4.33 -16.30 7.86
C GLN A 90 -3.73 -14.98 7.37
N PHE A 91 -3.61 -14.85 6.05
CA PHE A 91 -3.19 -13.65 5.37
C PHE A 91 -4.38 -12.73 5.10
N SER A 92 -4.81 -11.97 6.10
CA SER A 92 -5.91 -11.01 5.98
C SER A 92 -5.57 -9.79 5.13
N ALA A 93 -4.28 -9.53 4.86
CA ALA A 93 -3.83 -8.41 4.04
C ALA A 93 -2.61 -8.77 3.16
N ARG A 94 -2.42 -8.01 2.08
CA ARG A 94 -1.38 -8.28 1.06
C ARG A 94 0.05 -7.95 1.52
N ASN A 95 0.18 -7.06 2.50
CA ASN A 95 1.45 -6.65 3.10
C ASN A 95 1.92 -7.58 4.22
N GLN A 96 1.24 -8.71 4.45
CA GLN A 96 1.66 -9.70 5.43
C GLN A 96 2.64 -10.72 4.82
N TYR A 97 3.53 -11.22 5.66
CA TYR A 97 4.52 -12.23 5.26
C TYR A 97 4.88 -13.16 6.42
N ILE A 98 5.39 -14.33 6.07
CA ILE A 98 5.89 -15.36 6.98
C ILE A 98 7.34 -15.68 6.63
N ARG A 99 8.00 -16.48 7.48
CA ARG A 99 9.32 -17.03 7.21
C ARG A 99 9.27 -18.55 7.23
N TYR A 100 9.99 -19.20 6.32
CA TYR A 100 10.21 -20.63 6.34
C TYR A 100 11.60 -20.94 5.80
N ASN A 101 12.36 -21.84 6.45
CA ASN A 101 13.74 -22.14 6.07
C ASN A 101 14.61 -20.88 5.84
N ASN A 102 14.52 -19.92 6.77
CA ASN A 102 15.25 -18.65 6.73
C ASN A 102 14.95 -17.74 5.52
N GLN A 103 13.87 -18.01 4.78
CA GLN A 103 13.42 -17.22 3.65
C GLN A 103 12.05 -16.61 3.91
N TYR A 104 11.84 -15.39 3.42
CA TYR A 104 10.59 -14.65 3.61
C TYR A 104 9.63 -14.81 2.44
N TYR A 105 8.37 -15.09 2.74
CA TYR A 105 7.32 -15.40 1.77
C TYR A 105 6.10 -14.52 2.01
N ARG A 106 5.54 -13.95 0.94
CA ARG A 106 4.26 -13.24 0.94
C ARG A 106 3.31 -13.85 -0.08
N LEU A 107 2.02 -13.56 0.01
CA LEU A 107 1.04 -14.01 -0.99
C LEU A 107 1.41 -13.54 -2.41
N ASN A 108 1.29 -14.46 -3.36
CA ASN A 108 1.41 -14.16 -4.79
C ASN A 108 0.19 -13.33 -5.27
N ALA A 109 0.28 -12.78 -6.48
CA ALA A 109 -0.78 -11.91 -7.02
C ALA A 109 -2.07 -12.66 -7.39
N ALA A 110 -1.99 -13.98 -7.65
CA ALA A 110 -3.11 -14.79 -8.10
C ALA A 110 -3.96 -15.35 -6.94
N THR A 111 -3.40 -15.40 -5.72
CA THR A 111 -4.09 -15.86 -4.52
C THR A 111 -4.76 -14.68 -3.84
N ASP A 112 -6.03 -14.81 -3.50
CA ASP A 112 -6.77 -13.78 -2.77
C ASP A 112 -6.33 -13.68 -1.31
N VAL A 113 -6.55 -12.51 -0.71
CA VAL A 113 -6.42 -12.34 0.75
C VAL A 113 -7.50 -13.16 1.46
N GLY A 114 -7.21 -13.59 2.69
CA GLY A 114 -8.03 -14.53 3.46
C GLY A 114 -7.55 -15.98 3.38
N PHE A 115 -6.54 -16.28 2.54
CA PHE A 115 -5.84 -17.57 2.52
C PHE A 115 -5.25 -17.88 3.91
N THR A 116 -5.41 -19.13 4.35
CA THR A 116 -4.86 -19.65 5.60
C THR A 116 -3.92 -20.80 5.28
N THR A 117 -2.71 -20.80 5.85
CA THR A 117 -1.78 -21.91 5.68
C THR A 117 -2.40 -23.22 6.16
N THR A 118 -2.10 -24.31 5.47
CA THR A 118 -2.73 -25.61 5.70
C THR A 118 -2.08 -26.40 6.83
N GLY A 119 -0.86 -26.03 7.24
CA GLY A 119 -0.15 -26.68 8.33
C GLY A 119 1.09 -25.90 8.77
N THR A 120 2.05 -26.63 9.35
CA THR A 120 3.25 -26.11 10.03
C THR A 120 4.51 -26.94 9.74
N ASP A 121 4.47 -27.80 8.72
CA ASP A 121 5.57 -28.72 8.40
C ASP A 121 5.98 -28.64 6.92
N ALA A 122 7.03 -29.38 6.54
CA ALA A 122 7.53 -29.38 5.17
C ALA A 122 6.50 -29.91 4.15
N THR A 123 5.61 -30.82 4.56
CA THR A 123 4.60 -31.41 3.69
C THR A 123 3.51 -30.40 3.35
N SER A 124 3.00 -29.70 4.36
CA SER A 124 2.05 -28.61 4.20
C SER A 124 2.66 -27.42 3.45
N PHE A 125 3.92 -27.07 3.77
CA PHE A 125 4.62 -26.01 3.06
C PHE A 125 4.78 -26.28 1.57
N ALA A 126 5.06 -27.53 1.17
CA ALA A 126 5.16 -27.90 -0.25
C ALA A 126 3.89 -27.64 -1.05
N ASN A 127 2.71 -27.65 -0.40
CA ASN A 127 1.45 -27.26 -1.02
C ASN A 127 1.25 -25.74 -0.95
N ASP A 128 1.44 -25.15 0.22
CA ASP A 128 1.18 -23.73 0.48
C ASP A 128 2.12 -22.79 -0.30
N VAL A 129 3.34 -23.21 -0.60
CA VAL A 129 4.32 -22.40 -1.35
C VAL A 129 3.82 -22.00 -2.73
N THR A 130 2.86 -22.74 -3.30
CA THR A 130 2.20 -22.39 -4.57
C THR A 130 1.38 -21.09 -4.48
N HIS A 131 0.98 -20.68 -3.27
CA HIS A 131 0.29 -19.43 -2.97
C HIS A 131 1.23 -18.27 -2.66
N PHE A 132 2.54 -18.51 -2.57
CA PHE A 132 3.53 -17.55 -2.13
C PHE A 132 4.50 -17.10 -3.23
N VAL A 133 5.14 -15.96 -2.98
CA VAL A 133 6.36 -15.50 -3.67
C VAL A 133 7.42 -15.20 -2.62
N LEU A 134 8.67 -15.53 -2.95
CA LEU A 134 9.84 -15.11 -2.19
C LEU A 134 9.95 -13.59 -2.22
N MET A 135 10.10 -12.98 -1.04
CA MET A 135 10.35 -11.54 -0.92
C MET A 135 11.81 -11.20 -1.22
N ASP A 136 12.72 -12.08 -0.83
CA ASP A 136 14.15 -11.96 -1.14
C ASP A 136 14.54 -12.93 -2.24
N GLY A 137 14.58 -12.42 -3.47
CA GLY A 137 15.26 -13.10 -4.59
C GLY A 137 16.80 -13.08 -4.46
N ASP A 138 17.33 -12.52 -3.36
CA ASP A 138 18.76 -12.36 -3.16
C ASP A 138 19.45 -13.65 -2.73
N THR A 139 18.76 -14.56 -2.04
CA THR A 139 19.35 -15.83 -1.62
C THR A 139 19.88 -16.64 -2.81
N LEU A 140 19.10 -16.77 -3.90
CA LEU A 140 19.57 -17.50 -5.08
C LEU A 140 20.74 -16.78 -5.75
N ARG A 141 20.72 -15.44 -5.85
CA ARG A 141 21.82 -14.66 -6.44
C ARG A 141 23.09 -14.74 -5.60
N GLN A 142 22.98 -14.63 -4.28
CA GLN A 142 24.08 -14.75 -3.34
C GLN A 142 24.68 -16.16 -3.39
N ASN A 143 23.83 -17.18 -3.42
CA ASN A 143 24.26 -18.57 -3.54
C ASN A 143 24.96 -18.82 -4.89
N LEU A 144 24.41 -18.32 -6.01
CA LEU A 144 25.04 -18.42 -7.33
C LEU A 144 26.35 -17.62 -7.44
N GLY A 145 26.46 -16.49 -6.72
CA GLY A 145 27.68 -15.67 -6.65
C GLY A 145 28.73 -16.20 -5.67
N SER A 146 28.38 -17.18 -4.83
CA SER A 146 29.31 -17.79 -3.88
C SER A 146 30.32 -18.72 -4.56
N GLY A 147 31.37 -19.12 -3.84
CA GLY A 147 32.33 -20.12 -4.33
C GLY A 147 31.71 -21.49 -4.64
N GLU A 148 30.51 -21.76 -4.10
CA GLU A 148 29.75 -22.99 -4.33
C GLU A 148 28.65 -22.83 -5.40
N GLY A 149 28.51 -21.65 -6.02
CA GLY A 149 27.40 -21.36 -6.94
C GLY A 149 27.29 -22.31 -8.12
N GLN A 150 28.42 -22.86 -8.61
CA GLN A 150 28.43 -23.88 -9.67
C GLN A 150 27.75 -25.19 -9.24
N LEU A 151 27.70 -25.52 -7.95
CA LEU A 151 27.03 -26.72 -7.42
C LEU A 151 25.50 -26.65 -7.55
N LEU A 152 24.97 -25.43 -7.70
CA LEU A 152 23.53 -25.17 -7.83
C LEU A 152 23.06 -25.17 -9.29
N VAL A 153 24.01 -25.23 -10.25
CA VAL A 153 23.73 -25.31 -11.67
C VAL A 153 23.76 -26.77 -12.10
N GLY A 154 22.58 -27.32 -12.43
CA GLY A 154 22.44 -28.70 -12.88
C GLY A 154 23.35 -29.02 -14.08
N SER A 155 24.02 -30.17 -14.02
CA SER A 155 24.96 -30.63 -15.04
C SER A 155 24.70 -32.10 -15.37
N PRO A 156 24.75 -32.53 -16.66
CA PRO A 156 24.63 -33.93 -17.03
C PRO A 156 25.72 -34.78 -16.37
N ARG A 157 25.37 -36.00 -15.91
CA ARG A 157 26.30 -36.84 -15.14
C ARG A 157 27.37 -37.49 -16.01
N HIS A 158 27.07 -37.71 -17.29
CA HIS A 158 27.95 -38.33 -18.29
C HIS A 158 27.50 -37.99 -19.72
N LEU A 159 28.35 -38.26 -20.73
CA LEU A 159 28.09 -37.89 -22.14
C LEU A 159 26.77 -38.48 -22.69
N ALA A 160 26.33 -39.63 -22.20
CA ALA A 160 25.08 -40.24 -22.64
C ALA A 160 23.85 -39.36 -22.32
N ASP A 161 23.89 -38.60 -21.23
CA ASP A 161 22.81 -37.69 -20.82
C ASP A 161 22.68 -36.49 -21.76
N LEU A 162 23.74 -36.15 -22.52
CA LEU A 162 23.70 -35.05 -23.50
C LEU A 162 22.83 -35.36 -24.72
N ARG A 163 22.51 -36.63 -24.98
CA ARG A 163 21.77 -37.04 -26.20
C ARG A 163 20.36 -36.45 -26.28
N GLY A 164 19.78 -36.02 -25.15
CA GLY A 164 18.47 -35.35 -25.09
C GLY A 164 18.56 -33.82 -24.97
N ILE A 165 19.74 -33.23 -24.97
CA ILE A 165 19.94 -31.79 -24.79
C ILE A 165 20.34 -31.16 -26.12
N PHE A 166 19.52 -30.23 -26.60
CA PHE A 166 19.71 -29.55 -27.89
C PHE A 166 20.03 -28.06 -27.65
N PRO A 167 21.30 -27.74 -27.30
CA PRO A 167 21.69 -26.35 -27.09
C PRO A 167 21.54 -25.52 -28.36
N GLY A 168 21.08 -24.27 -28.21
CA GLY A 168 21.14 -23.30 -29.30
C GLY A 168 22.59 -22.91 -29.63
N VAL A 169 22.76 -22.18 -30.74
CA VAL A 169 24.07 -21.65 -31.16
C VAL A 169 24.76 -20.92 -29.99
N SER A 170 26.03 -21.27 -29.76
CA SER A 170 26.90 -20.70 -28.70
C SER A 170 26.56 -21.07 -27.25
N SER A 171 25.67 -22.04 -26.99
CA SER A 171 25.47 -22.53 -25.61
C SER A 171 26.67 -23.36 -25.13
N ARG A 172 26.93 -23.36 -23.82
CA ARG A 172 27.96 -24.19 -23.17
C ARG A 172 27.35 -24.99 -22.04
N ILE A 173 27.72 -26.25 -21.95
CA ILE A 173 27.29 -27.18 -20.90
C ILE A 173 28.54 -27.82 -20.33
N LYS A 174 28.62 -27.93 -19.00
CA LYS A 174 29.65 -28.71 -18.32
C LYS A 174 29.09 -30.08 -17.99
N THR A 175 29.85 -31.15 -18.24
CA THR A 175 29.51 -32.50 -17.78
C THR A 175 30.30 -32.86 -16.53
N LEU A 176 29.75 -33.72 -15.68
CA LEU A 176 30.48 -34.23 -14.50
C LEU A 176 31.52 -35.30 -14.83
N GLY A 177 31.47 -35.85 -16.05
CA GLY A 177 32.41 -36.84 -16.58
C GLY A 177 32.04 -37.31 -17.98
N ALA A 178 32.86 -38.18 -18.57
CA ALA A 178 32.69 -38.66 -19.94
C ALA A 178 31.83 -39.92 -20.00
N LYS A 179 32.20 -40.96 -19.25
CA LYS A 179 31.54 -42.27 -19.18
C LYS A 179 30.82 -42.47 -17.85
N TRP A 180 31.36 -41.94 -16.75
CA TRP A 180 30.76 -41.96 -15.42
C TRP A 180 30.91 -40.59 -14.74
N ALA A 181 30.08 -40.30 -13.73
CA ALA A 181 30.25 -39.08 -12.95
C ALA A 181 31.63 -39.09 -12.25
N TYR A 182 32.35 -37.97 -12.36
CA TYR A 182 33.66 -37.75 -11.74
C TYR A 182 34.80 -38.65 -12.27
N ASP A 183 34.69 -39.16 -13.50
CA ASP A 183 35.75 -39.94 -14.14
C ASP A 183 36.92 -39.11 -14.70
N GLY A 184 36.96 -37.81 -14.38
CA GLY A 184 37.99 -36.88 -14.83
C GLY A 184 37.82 -36.38 -16.26
N GLY A 185 36.78 -36.81 -16.98
CA GLY A 185 36.53 -36.45 -18.38
C GLY A 185 35.75 -35.14 -18.61
N ALA A 186 35.70 -34.23 -17.64
CA ALA A 186 34.97 -32.96 -17.78
C ALA A 186 35.74 -32.00 -18.70
N GLY A 187 35.28 -31.86 -19.96
CA GLY A 187 35.73 -30.87 -20.94
C GLY A 187 34.73 -29.76 -21.15
#